data_AF-A0A525NRF7-F1
#
_entry.id   AF-A0A525NRF7-F1
#
_cell.length_a   1.000
_cell.length_b   1.000
_cell.length_c   1.000
_cell.angle_alpha   90.00
_cell.angle_beta   90.00
_cell.angle_gamma   90.00
#
_symmetry.space_group_name_H-M   'P 1'
#
loop_
_entity.id
_entity.type
_entity.pdbx_description
1 polymer ?
#
loop_
_entity_poly.entity_id
_entity_poly.type
_entity_poly.pdbx_seq_one_letter_code
_entity_poly.pdbx_strand_id
1 'polypeptide(L)'
;LVIHSLGGGRSTLPTGLIDGQVSCHYRLLPLLYAREHQLAIDTLETVTAPNKLKKVLKGYEPIKRMVYQGRGRKARALFDQNKLPRKEQAIRNRLKSNGYWMR
;
A
#
# COMPACT_ATOMS: atom_id res chain seq x y z
N LEU A 1 -8.28 33.63 -1.26
CA LEU A 1 -8.12 32.26 -1.80
C LEU A 1 -9.40 31.49 -1.54
N VAL A 2 -10.15 31.08 -2.57
CA VAL A 2 -11.50 30.47 -2.44
C VAL A 2 -11.52 29.27 -1.48
N ILE A 3 -10.44 28.49 -1.46
CA ILE A 3 -10.27 27.34 -0.57
C ILE A 3 -10.31 27.77 0.91
N HIS A 4 -9.63 28.87 1.26
CA HIS A 4 -9.62 29.38 2.63
C HIS A 4 -10.95 30.02 3.05
N SER A 5 -11.63 30.70 2.11
CA SER A 5 -12.97 31.28 2.38
C SER A 5 -14.06 30.23 2.56
N LEU A 6 -13.86 29.02 2.03
CA LEU A 6 -14.73 27.86 2.25
C LEU A 6 -14.25 26.98 3.42
N GLY A 7 -13.36 27.50 4.29
CA GLY A 7 -12.91 26.81 5.49
C GLY A 7 -11.88 25.70 5.24
N GLY A 8 -11.20 25.70 4.10
CA GLY A 8 -10.09 24.78 3.79
C GLY A 8 -8.76 25.23 4.39
N GLY A 9 -8.00 24.28 4.93
CA GLY A 9 -6.73 24.50 5.61
C GLY A 9 -6.01 23.19 5.90
N ARG A 10 -4.78 23.23 6.42
CA ARG A 10 -3.94 22.03 6.58
C ARG A 10 -4.48 20.99 7.57
N SER A 11 -5.30 21.43 8.54
CA SER A 11 -5.81 20.59 9.63
C SER A 11 -7.35 20.61 9.71
N THR A 12 -8.02 20.81 8.58
CA THR A 12 -9.50 20.92 8.54
C THR A 12 -10.21 19.58 8.51
N LEU A 13 -9.48 18.49 8.27
CA LEU A 13 -9.99 17.14 8.37
C LEU A 13 -9.81 16.60 9.79
N PRO A 14 -10.82 15.86 10.32
CA PRO A 14 -10.63 15.04 11.51
C PRO A 14 -9.37 14.18 11.44
N THR A 15 -8.69 14.06 12.58
CA THR A 15 -7.48 13.24 12.70
C THR A 15 -7.77 11.79 12.31
N GLY A 16 -6.87 11.18 11.54
CA GLY A 16 -7.00 9.78 11.12
C GLY A 16 -7.85 9.54 9.87
N LEU A 17 -8.35 10.58 9.20
CA LEU A 17 -8.97 10.40 7.87
C LEU A 17 -7.90 10.19 6.78
N ILE A 18 -6.87 11.04 6.78
CA ILE A 18 -5.72 10.91 5.88
C ILE A 18 -4.74 9.90 6.48
N ASP A 19 -4.34 8.89 5.70
CA ASP A 19 -3.45 7.80 6.14
C ASP A 19 -3.96 7.02 7.34
N GLY A 20 -5.28 6.91 7.45
CA GLY A 20 -5.94 6.12 8.48
C GLY A 20 -7.15 5.39 7.91
N GLN A 21 -8.34 5.91 8.18
CA GLN A 21 -9.59 5.22 7.84
C GLN A 21 -9.99 5.35 6.38
N VAL A 22 -9.68 6.49 5.73
CA VAL A 22 -10.24 6.82 4.40
C VAL A 22 -9.20 6.76 3.29
N SER A 23 -7.97 7.20 3.55
CA SER A 23 -6.89 7.13 2.57
C SER A 23 -5.68 6.37 3.09
N CYS A 24 -4.88 5.85 2.15
CA CYS A 24 -3.61 5.21 2.41
C CYS A 24 -2.62 5.64 1.33
N HIS A 25 -1.64 6.45 1.72
CA HIS A 25 -0.51 6.81 0.88
C HIS A 25 0.56 5.73 0.99
N TYR A 26 0.95 5.22 -0.18
CA TYR A 26 2.02 4.25 -0.27
C TYR A 26 3.04 4.69 -1.32
N ARG A 27 4.30 4.33 -1.07
CA ARG A 27 5.41 4.68 -1.95
C ARG A 27 5.77 3.57 -2.93
N LEU A 28 5.70 2.32 -2.47
CA LEU A 28 6.09 1.12 -3.22
C LEU A 28 5.16 -0.02 -2.83
N LEU A 29 4.72 -0.82 -3.80
CA LEU A 29 3.85 -1.97 -3.53
C LEU A 29 4.42 -2.96 -2.50
N PRO A 30 5.73 -3.30 -2.50
CA PRO A 30 6.31 -4.13 -1.44
C PRO A 30 6.15 -3.54 -0.04
N LEU A 31 6.26 -2.22 0.11
CA LEU A 31 6.04 -1.57 1.41
C LEU A 31 4.57 -1.59 1.78
N LEU A 32 3.67 -1.36 0.81
CA LEU A 32 2.22 -1.45 1.03
C LEU A 32 1.85 -2.83 1.62
N TYR A 33 2.27 -3.92 0.97
CA TYR A 33 1.97 -5.27 1.46
C TYR A 33 2.60 -5.58 2.81
N ALA A 34 3.82 -5.07 3.07
CA ALA A 34 4.55 -5.39 4.28
C ALA A 34 3.97 -4.75 5.56
N ARG A 35 3.49 -3.50 5.48
CA ARG A 35 3.18 -2.70 6.68
C ARG A 35 1.76 -2.18 6.78
N GLU A 36 1.03 -2.08 5.67
CA GLU A 36 -0.26 -1.40 5.68
C GLU A 36 -1.38 -2.27 6.25
N HIS A 37 -2.45 -1.63 6.69
CA HIS A 37 -3.59 -2.29 7.29
C HIS A 37 -4.26 -3.28 6.32
N GLN A 38 -4.89 -4.33 6.88
CA GLN A 38 -5.50 -5.39 6.09
C GLN A 38 -6.54 -4.85 5.09
N LEU A 39 -7.33 -3.87 5.52
CA LEU A 39 -8.31 -3.17 4.67
C LEU A 39 -7.70 -2.59 3.38
N ALA A 40 -6.50 -1.99 3.46
CA ALA A 40 -5.84 -1.42 2.29
C ALA A 40 -5.44 -2.50 1.27
N ILE A 41 -4.98 -3.66 1.76
CA ILE A 41 -4.64 -4.82 0.93
C ILE A 41 -5.89 -5.38 0.26
N ASP A 42 -6.96 -5.58 1.02
CA ASP A 42 -8.20 -6.14 0.51
C ASP A 42 -8.86 -5.20 -0.49
N THR A 43 -8.82 -3.89 -0.22
CA THR A 43 -9.30 -2.87 -1.16
C THR A 43 -8.50 -2.92 -2.45
N LEU A 44 -7.16 -2.92 -2.37
CA LEU A 44 -6.29 -3.02 -3.56
C LEU A 44 -6.61 -4.27 -4.40
N GLU A 45 -6.68 -5.44 -3.77
CA GLU A 45 -6.95 -6.69 -4.49
C GLU A 45 -8.36 -6.71 -5.08
N THR A 46 -9.36 -6.17 -4.37
CA THR A 46 -10.75 -6.07 -4.83
C THR A 46 -10.87 -5.14 -6.04
N VAL A 47 -10.34 -3.93 -5.95
CA VAL A 47 -10.46 -2.95 -7.05
C VAL A 47 -9.66 -3.35 -8.29
N THR A 48 -8.61 -4.16 -8.13
CA THR A 48 -7.79 -4.65 -9.25
C THR A 48 -8.28 -5.98 -9.84
N ALA A 49 -9.25 -6.66 -9.20
CA ALA A 49 -9.78 -7.93 -9.66
C ALA A 49 -10.47 -7.91 -11.05
N PRO A 50 -11.24 -6.87 -11.44
CA PRO A 50 -11.95 -6.87 -12.72
C PRO A 50 -11.03 -7.06 -13.92
N ASN A 51 -11.38 -7.96 -14.84
CA ASN A 51 -10.55 -8.33 -15.99
C ASN A 51 -10.16 -7.14 -16.88
N LYS A 52 -11.02 -6.12 -17.00
CA LYS A 52 -10.73 -4.88 -17.74
C LYS A 52 -9.51 -4.16 -17.15
N LEU A 53 -9.46 -4.03 -15.82
CA LEU A 53 -8.34 -3.41 -15.11
C LEU A 53 -7.11 -4.32 -15.13
N LYS A 54 -7.28 -5.63 -14.92
CA LYS A 54 -6.18 -6.60 -15.03
C LYS A 54 -5.42 -6.51 -16.35
N LYS A 55 -6.12 -6.33 -17.47
CA LYS A 55 -5.49 -6.18 -18.80
C LYS A 55 -4.54 -4.99 -18.88
N VAL A 56 -4.90 -3.87 -18.26
CA VAL A 56 -4.10 -2.63 -18.25
C VAL A 56 -2.99 -2.72 -17.19
N LEU A 57 -3.37 -3.06 -15.95
CA LEU A 57 -2.48 -2.99 -14.79
C LEU A 57 -1.36 -4.03 -14.81
N LYS A 58 -1.56 -5.18 -15.47
CA LYS A 58 -0.51 -6.21 -15.60
C LYS A 58 0.69 -5.77 -16.44
N GLY A 59 0.61 -4.64 -17.15
CA GLY A 59 1.73 -4.05 -17.88
C GLY A 59 2.82 -3.51 -16.96
N TYR A 60 2.48 -3.14 -15.72
CA TYR A 60 3.44 -2.71 -14.72
C TYR A 60 3.91 -3.91 -13.88
N GLU A 61 5.19 -4.24 -13.98
CA GLU A 61 5.77 -5.47 -13.42
C GLU A 61 5.54 -5.61 -11.90
N PRO A 62 5.68 -4.55 -11.06
CA PRO A 62 5.37 -4.65 -9.63
C PRO A 62 3.91 -5.02 -9.35
N ILE A 63 2.92 -4.46 -10.08
CA ILE A 63 1.52 -4.87 -9.91
C ILE A 63 1.34 -6.33 -10.34
N LYS A 64 1.87 -6.69 -11.51
CA LYS A 64 1.77 -8.06 -12.04
C LYS A 64 2.30 -9.10 -11.04
N ARG A 65 3.48 -8.86 -10.48
CA ARG A 65 4.13 -9.76 -9.53
C ARG A 65 3.45 -9.76 -8.17
N MET A 66 3.19 -8.58 -7.62
CA MET A 66 2.72 -8.45 -6.24
C MET A 66 1.25 -8.81 -6.10
N VAL A 67 0.41 -8.29 -6.99
CA VAL A 67 -1.04 -8.48 -6.95
C VAL A 67 -1.42 -9.77 -7.68
N TYR A 68 -1.18 -9.85 -8.99
CA TYR A 68 -1.74 -10.95 -9.80
C TYR A 68 -1.03 -12.30 -9.65
N GLN A 69 0.25 -12.31 -9.27
CA GLN A 69 1.02 -13.54 -9.03
C GLN A 69 1.17 -13.86 -7.53
N GLY A 70 0.47 -13.11 -6.65
CA GLY A 70 0.41 -13.39 -5.22
C GLY A 70 1.72 -13.17 -4.45
N ARG A 71 2.75 -12.54 -5.04
CA ARG A 71 4.01 -12.27 -4.31
C ARG A 71 3.81 -11.27 -3.17
N GLY A 72 2.79 -10.40 -3.25
CA GLY A 72 2.48 -9.43 -2.21
C GLY A 72 2.04 -10.09 -0.91
N ARG A 73 1.11 -11.05 -0.98
CA ARG A 73 0.69 -11.84 0.20
C ARG A 73 1.86 -12.63 0.81
N LYS A 74 2.75 -13.20 -0.03
CA LYS A 74 3.97 -13.87 0.44
C LYS A 74 4.94 -12.90 1.13
N ALA A 75 5.11 -11.69 0.59
CA ALA A 75 5.92 -10.65 1.22
C ALA A 75 5.33 -10.21 2.57
N ARG A 76 4.01 -10.06 2.65
CA ARG A 76 3.29 -9.73 3.89
C ARG A 76 3.48 -10.78 4.97
N ALA A 77 3.46 -12.06 4.60
CA ALA A 77 3.66 -13.18 5.52
C ALA A 77 5.04 -13.20 6.20
N LEU A 78 6.02 -12.43 5.70
CA LEU A 78 7.29 -12.24 6.38
C LEU A 78 7.18 -11.38 7.65
N PHE A 79 6.07 -10.67 7.85
CA PHE A 79 5.92 -9.67 8.90
C PHE A 79 4.73 -9.99 9.79
N ASP A 80 4.99 -10.02 11.11
CA ASP A 80 3.95 -9.93 12.11
C ASP A 80 3.41 -8.49 12.10
N GLN A 81 2.14 -8.34 11.71
CA GLN A 81 1.48 -7.04 11.57
C GLN A 81 1.27 -6.35 12.93
N ASN A 82 1.22 -7.11 14.03
CA ASN A 82 1.12 -6.56 15.38
C ASN A 82 2.49 -6.19 15.96
N LYS A 83 3.59 -6.60 15.31
CA LYS A 83 4.96 -6.39 15.76
C LYS A 83 5.90 -5.98 14.62
N LEU A 84 5.49 -4.96 13.88
CA LEU A 84 6.28 -4.42 12.78
C LEU A 84 7.58 -3.75 13.26
N PRO A 85 8.68 -3.86 12.49
CA PRO A 85 9.90 -3.10 12.78
C PRO A 85 9.62 -1.59 12.77
N ARG A 86 10.11 -0.87 13.79
CA ARG A 86 9.93 0.60 13.90
C ARG A 86 10.55 1.39 12.74
N LYS A 87 11.61 0.88 12.12
CA LYS A 87 12.33 1.55 11.02
C LYS A 87 11.98 0.92 9.68
N GLU A 88 11.55 1.74 8.70
CA GLU A 88 11.29 1.29 7.32
C GLU A 88 12.52 0.57 6.72
N GLN A 89 13.74 0.99 7.07
CA GLN A 89 14.96 0.35 6.59
C GLN A 89 15.01 -1.15 6.91
N ALA A 90 14.52 -1.58 8.08
CA ALA A 90 14.49 -3.00 8.46
C ALA A 90 13.49 -3.78 7.60
N ILE A 91 12.31 -3.20 7.35
CA ILE A 91 11.29 -3.77 6.45
C ILE A 91 11.86 -3.92 5.04
N ARG A 92 12.49 -2.85 4.54
CA ARG A 92 13.13 -2.80 3.23
C ARG A 92 14.22 -3.85 3.08
N ASN A 93 15.11 -3.97 4.07
CA ASN A 93 16.19 -4.96 4.05
C ASN A 93 15.65 -6.38 3.99
N ARG A 94 14.62 -6.69 4.79
CA ARG A 94 13.97 -8.01 4.79
C ARG A 94 13.28 -8.30 3.46
N LEU A 95 12.62 -7.32 2.85
CA LEU A 95 12.02 -7.47 1.52
C LEU A 95 13.08 -7.72 0.44
N LYS A 96 14.20 -6.97 0.49
CA LYS A 96 15.32 -7.13 -0.44
C LYS A 96 15.97 -8.51 -0.32
N SER A 97 16.27 -8.96 0.91
CA SER A 97 16.91 -10.26 1.15
C SER A 97 16.04 -11.44 0.71
N ASN A 98 14.72 -11.27 0.69
CA ASN A 98 13.77 -12.28 0.23
C ASN A 98 13.33 -12.07 -1.24
N GLY A 99 13.98 -11.15 -1.97
CA GLY A 99 13.72 -10.90 -3.39
C GLY A 99 12.38 -10.22 -3.71
N TYR A 100 11.64 -9.73 -2.71
CA TYR A 100 10.33 -9.05 -2.89
C TYR A 100 10.45 -7.55 -3.17
N TRP A 101 11.66 -6.99 -3.21
CA TRP A 101 11.87 -5.57 -3.49
C TRP A 101 11.75 -5.26 -4.98
N MET A 102 10.77 -4.43 -5.33
CA MET A 102 10.48 -4.00 -6.70
C MET A 102 10.22 -2.49 -6.70
N ARG A 103 10.72 -1.79 -7.72
CA ARG A 103 10.52 -0.36 -7.97
C ARG A 103 9.76 -0.20 -9.28
#